data_AF-A0A679I8K3-F1
#
_entry.id   AF-A0A679I8K3-F1
#
_cell.length_a   1.000
_cell.length_b   1.000
_cell.length_c   1.000
_cell.angle_alpha   90.00
_cell.angle_beta   90.00
_cell.angle_gamma   90.00
#
_symmetry.space_group_name_H-M   'P 1'
#
loop_
_entity.id
_entity.type
_entity.pdbx_description
1 polymer ?
#
loop_
_entity_poly.entity_id
_entity_poly.type
_entity_poly.pdbx_seq_one_letter_code
_entity_poly.pdbx_strand_id
1 'polypeptide(L)'
;MKYTEKSVTTGSAALVALAVVDTFASIPSFLPWQPSTWPPAPVRVDVGFIGNLRKIFAESVLGEIRNVIEDIKKSNGDLQHRGHVVAIALMCALDSISSYGYRGHNVTKFVGEHFPGEYKPYANDVYHLYRNSMIHSWNLFEAAILPGIENITKTKGTLCFGLLNFFGALESGVEDFLKKLATATHLQANTLNRYKALRKTARP
;
A
#
# COMPACT_ATOMS: atom_id res chain seq x y z
N MET A 1 -8.40 40.56 9.57
CA MET A 1 -9.22 39.86 8.54
C MET A 1 -10.41 39.26 9.26
N LYS A 2 -11.61 39.85 9.11
CA LYS A 2 -12.81 39.50 9.87
C LYS A 2 -13.60 38.44 9.10
N TYR A 3 -13.87 37.30 9.74
CA TYR A 3 -14.81 36.31 9.21
C TYR A 3 -16.24 36.86 9.33
N THR A 4 -16.99 36.80 8.23
CA THR A 4 -18.41 37.15 8.19
C THR A 4 -19.22 35.88 8.38
N GLU A 5 -19.87 35.75 9.53
CA GLU A 5 -20.95 34.77 9.72
C GLU A 5 -22.12 35.12 8.81
N LYS A 6 -22.67 34.13 8.10
CA LYS A 6 -23.97 34.27 7.44
C LYS A 6 -25.03 33.55 8.25
N SER A 7 -25.99 34.36 8.69
CA SER A 7 -27.17 34.05 9.46
C SER A 7 -28.13 33.08 8.76
N VAL A 8 -28.84 32.32 9.61
CA VAL A 8 -29.97 31.44 9.34
C VAL A 8 -31.23 32.24 9.02
N THR A 9 -32.04 31.82 8.05
CA THR A 9 -33.49 32.05 8.10
C THR A 9 -34.25 30.92 7.41
N THR A 10 -35.42 30.65 7.97
CA THR A 10 -36.22 29.42 8.00
C THR A 10 -37.20 29.24 6.84
N GLY A 11 -37.30 27.99 6.36
CA GLY A 11 -38.54 27.22 6.10
C GLY A 11 -39.49 27.64 4.97
N SER A 12 -39.72 26.73 4.01
CA SER A 12 -41.08 26.35 3.61
C SER A 12 -41.15 25.04 2.79
N ALA A 13 -42.20 24.29 3.11
CA ALA A 13 -42.91 23.24 2.37
C ALA A 13 -42.14 22.02 1.84
N ALA A 14 -42.45 20.89 2.47
CA ALA A 14 -42.07 19.54 2.09
C ALA A 14 -42.42 19.20 0.64
N LEU A 15 -41.38 18.90 -0.15
CA LEU A 15 -41.46 17.91 -1.21
C LEU A 15 -40.84 16.64 -0.64
N VAL A 16 -41.70 15.74 -0.13
CA VAL A 16 -41.33 14.34 0.02
C VAL A 16 -41.23 13.78 -1.40
N ALA A 17 -40.08 13.99 -2.03
CA ALA A 17 -39.69 13.18 -3.17
C ALA A 17 -39.51 11.77 -2.62
N LEU A 18 -40.47 10.89 -2.90
CA LEU A 18 -40.25 9.45 -2.83
C LEU A 18 -38.98 9.19 -3.64
N ALA A 19 -37.88 8.87 -2.95
CA ALA A 19 -36.70 8.35 -3.60
C ALA A 19 -37.13 7.06 -4.28
N VAL A 20 -37.38 7.14 -5.59
CA VAL A 20 -37.39 5.97 -6.44
C VAL A 20 -36.01 5.40 -6.27
N VAL A 21 -35.92 4.26 -5.60
CA VAL A 21 -34.73 3.41 -5.63
C VAL A 21 -34.66 2.98 -7.08
N ASP A 22 -34.00 3.78 -7.91
CA ASP A 22 -33.53 3.33 -9.20
C ASP A 22 -32.77 2.04 -8.90
N THR A 23 -33.32 0.93 -9.39
CA THR A 23 -32.61 -0.33 -9.45
C THR A 23 -31.32 -0.02 -10.18
N PHE A 24 -30.20 0.06 -9.44
CA PHE A 24 -28.90 0.35 -10.01
C PHE A 24 -28.71 -0.56 -11.22
N ALA A 25 -28.77 0.01 -12.42
CA ALA A 25 -28.38 -0.67 -13.65
C ALA A 25 -26.92 -1.06 -13.45
N SER A 26 -26.69 -2.34 -13.11
CA SER A 26 -25.41 -2.94 -12.70
C SER A 26 -24.45 -1.94 -12.06
N ILE A 27 -24.46 -1.83 -10.72
CA ILE A 27 -23.42 -1.09 -9.99
C ILE A 27 -22.07 -1.54 -10.56
N PRO A 28 -21.25 -0.63 -11.14
CA PRO A 28 -19.91 -0.97 -11.58
C PRO A 28 -19.20 -1.60 -10.39
N SER A 29 -18.94 -2.90 -10.47
CA SER A 29 -18.32 -3.60 -9.36
C SER A 29 -16.85 -3.19 -9.33
N PHE A 30 -16.44 -2.60 -8.22
CA PHE A 30 -15.03 -2.57 -7.88
C PHE A 30 -14.61 -4.04 -7.72
N LEU A 31 -13.92 -4.59 -8.72
CA LEU A 31 -13.39 -5.96 -8.72
C LEU A 31 -11.88 -5.92 -8.45
N PRO A 32 -11.42 -5.55 -7.25
CA PRO A 32 -10.04 -5.86 -6.89
C PRO A 32 -9.91 -7.38 -6.85
N TRP A 33 -8.71 -7.93 -6.95
CA TRP A 33 -8.49 -9.34 -6.61
C TRP A 33 -8.76 -9.55 -5.12
N GLN A 34 -10.03 -9.68 -4.74
CA GLN A 34 -10.46 -9.94 -3.38
C GLN A 34 -10.08 -11.36 -3.00
N PRO A 35 -9.73 -11.62 -1.74
CA PRO A 35 -9.35 -12.98 -1.33
C PRO A 35 -10.43 -14.04 -1.59
N SER A 36 -11.70 -13.64 -1.73
CA SER A 36 -12.81 -14.51 -2.11
C SER A 36 -12.71 -15.07 -3.54
N THR A 37 -12.07 -14.35 -4.47
CA THR A 37 -11.88 -14.77 -5.87
C THR A 37 -10.57 -15.54 -6.10
N TRP A 38 -9.72 -15.64 -5.08
CA TRP A 38 -8.43 -16.29 -5.21
C TRP A 38 -8.54 -17.81 -5.37
N PRO A 39 -7.64 -18.45 -6.14
CA PRO A 39 -7.56 -19.91 -6.24
C PRO A 39 -7.39 -20.58 -4.87
N PRO A 40 -7.79 -21.85 -4.73
CA PRO A 40 -7.51 -22.64 -3.53
C PRO A 40 -6.03 -22.59 -3.14
N ALA A 41 -5.77 -22.46 -1.83
CA ALA A 41 -4.41 -22.51 -1.33
C ALA A 41 -3.82 -23.90 -1.60
N PRO A 42 -2.63 -24.00 -2.20
CA PRO A 42 -2.00 -25.29 -2.44
C PRO A 42 -1.56 -25.93 -1.11
N VAL A 43 -1.20 -27.21 -1.17
CA VAL A 43 -0.63 -27.94 -0.03
C VAL A 43 0.78 -27.46 0.27
N ARG A 44 1.57 -27.17 -0.78
CA ARG A 44 2.95 -26.67 -0.72
C ARG A 44 3.12 -25.49 -1.67
N VAL A 45 4.16 -24.70 -1.45
CA VAL A 45 4.54 -23.65 -2.40
C VAL A 45 5.04 -24.30 -3.68
N ASP A 46 4.48 -23.91 -4.82
CA ASP A 46 4.89 -24.31 -6.15
C ASP A 46 4.94 -23.10 -7.09
N VAL A 47 5.38 -23.32 -8.33
CA VAL A 47 5.50 -22.26 -9.34
C VAL A 47 4.14 -21.61 -9.63
N GLY A 48 3.05 -22.37 -9.62
CA GLY A 48 1.71 -21.85 -9.84
C GLY A 48 1.28 -20.89 -8.73
N PHE A 49 1.54 -21.25 -7.47
CA PHE A 49 1.25 -20.40 -6.31
C PHE A 49 2.08 -19.12 -6.29
N ILE A 50 3.38 -19.20 -6.59
CA ILE A 50 4.24 -18.02 -6.75
C ILE A 50 3.70 -17.13 -7.88
N GLY A 51 3.27 -17.73 -8.99
CA GLY A 51 2.61 -17.01 -10.09
C GLY A 51 1.35 -16.27 -9.65
N ASN A 52 0.49 -16.91 -8.85
CA ASN A 52 -0.72 -16.27 -8.30
C ASN A 52 -0.39 -15.11 -7.36
N LEU A 53 0.59 -15.28 -6.45
CA LEU A 53 1.02 -14.20 -5.57
C LEU A 53 1.63 -13.04 -6.36
N ARG A 54 2.40 -13.33 -7.42
CA ARG A 54 2.91 -12.29 -8.31
C ARG A 54 1.77 -11.47 -8.91
N LYS A 55 0.72 -12.11 -9.43
CA LYS A 55 -0.46 -11.40 -9.94
C LYS A 55 -1.12 -10.55 -8.86
N ILE A 56 -1.37 -11.13 -7.67
CA ILE A 56 -2.00 -10.40 -6.56
C ILE A 56 -1.18 -9.15 -6.19
N PHE A 57 0.13 -9.29 -6.01
CA PHE A 57 0.98 -8.16 -5.62
C PHE A 57 1.18 -7.16 -6.76
N ALA A 58 1.52 -7.64 -7.96
CA ALA A 58 1.86 -6.78 -9.09
C ALA A 58 0.63 -6.12 -9.74
N GLU A 59 -0.47 -6.85 -9.91
CA GLU A 59 -1.66 -6.32 -10.60
C GLU A 59 -2.55 -5.53 -9.64
N SER A 60 -2.81 -6.04 -8.43
CA SER A 60 -3.82 -5.44 -7.54
C SER A 60 -3.29 -4.47 -6.51
N VAL A 61 -1.98 -4.44 -6.26
CA VAL A 61 -1.38 -3.55 -5.26
C VAL A 61 -0.41 -2.57 -5.93
N LEU A 62 0.68 -3.07 -6.50
CA LEU A 62 1.72 -2.22 -7.07
C LEU A 62 1.28 -1.58 -8.38
N GLY A 63 0.55 -2.32 -9.23
CA GLY A 63 0.00 -1.83 -10.49
C GLY A 63 -0.96 -0.66 -10.28
N GLU A 64 -1.88 -0.77 -9.32
CA GLU A 64 -2.79 0.33 -8.99
C GLU A 64 -2.07 1.56 -8.43
N ILE A 65 -1.06 1.36 -7.57
CA ILE A 65 -0.24 2.49 -7.10
C ILE A 65 0.51 3.14 -8.27
N ARG A 66 1.02 2.35 -9.22
CA ARG A 66 1.66 2.86 -10.44
C ARG A 66 0.68 3.67 -11.28
N ASN A 67 -0.52 3.16 -11.51
CA ASN A 67 -1.57 3.86 -12.27
C ASN A 67 -1.88 5.23 -11.64
N VAL A 68 -2.05 5.27 -10.31
CA VAL A 68 -2.28 6.54 -9.59
C VAL A 68 -1.09 7.49 -9.72
N ILE A 69 0.14 7.01 -9.62
CA ILE A 69 1.35 7.84 -9.85
C ILE A 69 1.34 8.42 -11.27
N GLU A 70 1.01 7.61 -12.27
CA GLU A 70 0.95 8.05 -13.66
C GLU A 70 -0.15 9.08 -13.91
N ASP A 71 -1.33 8.88 -13.33
CA ASP A 71 -2.45 9.82 -13.46
C ASP A 71 -2.15 11.16 -12.78
N ILE A 72 -1.49 11.13 -11.63
CA ILE A 72 -1.02 12.36 -10.98
C ILE A 72 0.02 13.05 -11.88
N LYS A 73 1.02 12.32 -12.40
CA LYS A 73 2.02 12.92 -13.30
C LYS A 73 1.39 13.53 -14.55
N LYS A 74 0.38 12.87 -15.15
CA LYS A 74 -0.35 13.38 -16.32
C LYS A 74 -1.14 14.66 -16.00
N SER A 75 -1.73 14.75 -14.81
CA SER A 75 -2.59 15.87 -14.42
C SER A 75 -1.85 17.05 -13.77
N ASN A 76 -0.74 16.78 -13.08
CA ASN A 76 -0.04 17.76 -12.25
C ASN A 76 1.45 17.95 -12.64
N GLY A 77 2.01 17.14 -13.54
CA GLY A 77 3.42 17.17 -13.93
C GLY A 77 4.35 16.47 -12.94
N ASP A 78 4.07 16.55 -11.64
CA ASP A 78 4.85 15.91 -10.58
C ASP A 78 3.99 15.42 -9.39
N LEU A 79 4.67 14.92 -8.35
CA LEU A 79 4.05 14.41 -7.11
C LEU A 79 4.09 15.42 -5.95
N GLN A 80 4.45 16.69 -6.13
CA GLN A 80 4.63 17.65 -5.02
C GLN A 80 3.35 17.83 -4.19
N HIS A 81 2.19 17.90 -4.83
CA HIS A 81 0.92 18.18 -4.15
C HIS A 81 0.18 16.91 -3.69
N ARG A 82 0.27 15.84 -4.48
CA ARG A 82 -0.52 14.60 -4.25
C ARG A 82 0.33 13.41 -3.82
N GLY A 83 1.64 13.56 -3.72
CA GLY A 83 2.57 12.48 -3.35
C GLY A 83 2.33 11.90 -1.97
N HIS A 84 1.76 12.66 -1.03
CA HIS A 84 1.39 12.16 0.30
C HIS A 84 0.35 11.03 0.24
N VAL A 85 -0.61 11.10 -0.69
CA VAL A 85 -1.62 10.04 -0.89
C VAL A 85 -0.96 8.74 -1.36
N VAL A 86 -0.02 8.86 -2.31
CA VAL A 86 0.78 7.75 -2.82
C VAL A 86 1.67 7.18 -1.70
N ALA A 87 2.31 8.03 -0.90
CA ALA A 87 3.16 7.60 0.21
C ALA A 87 2.39 6.74 1.22
N ILE A 88 1.17 7.14 1.60
CA ILE A 88 0.30 6.35 2.48
C ILE A 88 -0.04 5.01 1.84
N ALA A 89 -0.43 4.99 0.57
CA ALA A 89 -0.75 3.75 -0.15
C ALA A 89 0.45 2.79 -0.22
N LEU A 90 1.65 3.31 -0.50
CA LEU A 90 2.89 2.53 -0.51
C LEU A 90 3.23 1.92 0.85
N MET A 91 3.03 2.71 1.90
CA MET A 91 3.22 2.26 3.28
C MET A 91 2.27 1.12 3.65
N CYS A 92 0.99 1.23 3.27
CA CYS A 92 0.01 0.15 3.40
C CYS A 92 0.40 -1.09 2.58
N ALA A 93 0.89 -0.90 1.36
CA ALA A 93 1.33 -1.99 0.49
C ALA A 93 2.52 -2.75 1.09
N LEU A 94 3.53 -2.02 1.59
CA LEU A 94 4.69 -2.60 2.25
C LEU A 94 4.29 -3.42 3.48
N ASP A 95 3.42 -2.90 4.35
CA ASP A 95 2.93 -3.64 5.51
C ASP A 95 2.14 -4.90 5.10
N SER A 96 1.21 -4.74 4.15
CA SER A 96 0.38 -5.83 3.66
C SER A 96 1.19 -6.97 3.06
N ILE A 97 2.15 -6.65 2.18
CA ILE A 97 2.97 -7.66 1.51
C ILE A 97 3.97 -8.29 2.49
N SER A 98 4.62 -7.48 3.34
CA SER A 98 5.56 -8.02 4.34
C SER A 98 4.89 -8.99 5.32
N SER A 99 3.59 -8.81 5.60
CA SER A 99 2.81 -9.73 6.45
C SER A 99 2.67 -11.16 5.90
N TYR A 100 2.94 -11.38 4.60
CA TYR A 100 2.99 -12.73 4.03
C TYR A 100 4.25 -13.48 4.45
N GLY A 101 5.41 -12.82 4.43
CA GLY A 101 6.70 -13.44 4.76
C GLY A 101 7.01 -13.48 6.25
N TYR A 102 6.54 -12.49 7.00
CA TYR A 102 7.04 -12.20 8.34
C TYR A 102 5.92 -11.87 9.35
N ARG A 103 6.19 -12.16 10.63
CA ARG A 103 5.31 -11.84 11.77
C ARG A 103 5.99 -10.86 12.72
N GLY A 104 5.20 -10.02 13.39
CA GLY A 104 5.70 -8.99 14.31
C GLY A 104 6.24 -7.78 13.54
N HIS A 105 7.56 -7.56 13.59
CA HIS A 105 8.27 -6.53 12.82
C HIS A 105 8.42 -6.91 11.34
N ASN A 106 7.30 -7.18 10.67
CA ASN A 106 7.22 -7.61 9.28
C ASN A 106 7.89 -6.62 8.32
N VAL A 107 7.61 -5.32 8.47
CA VAL A 107 8.21 -4.28 7.62
C VAL A 107 9.72 -4.24 7.76
N THR A 108 10.25 -4.15 8.98
CA THR A 108 11.71 -4.14 9.23
C THR A 108 12.39 -5.34 8.61
N LYS A 109 11.86 -6.55 8.85
CA LYS A 109 12.45 -7.79 8.31
C LYS A 109 12.39 -7.81 6.79
N PHE A 110 11.26 -7.41 6.21
CA PHE A 110 11.09 -7.40 4.76
C PHE A 110 12.06 -6.44 4.09
N VAL A 111 12.22 -5.22 4.61
CA VAL A 111 13.19 -4.25 4.09
C VAL A 111 14.61 -4.79 4.23
N GLY A 112 15.01 -5.29 5.41
CA GLY A 112 16.37 -5.83 5.62
C GLY A 112 16.71 -7.01 4.71
N GLU A 113 15.74 -7.86 4.40
CA GLU A 113 15.96 -9.08 3.62
C GLU A 113 15.86 -8.86 2.11
N HIS A 114 14.89 -8.05 1.65
CA HIS A 114 14.47 -8.03 0.25
C HIS A 114 14.74 -6.71 -0.48
N PHE A 115 14.81 -5.57 0.21
CA PHE A 115 15.02 -4.30 -0.48
C PHE A 115 16.44 -4.21 -1.07
N PRO A 116 16.68 -3.28 -2.02
CA PRO A 116 18.02 -2.93 -2.48
C PRO A 116 18.97 -2.58 -1.32
N GLY A 117 20.27 -2.82 -1.55
CA GLY A 117 21.30 -2.77 -0.50
C GLY A 117 21.37 -1.45 0.25
N GLU A 118 21.10 -0.34 -0.43
CA GLU A 118 21.09 1.02 0.14
C GLU A 118 19.95 1.25 1.14
N TYR A 119 18.84 0.51 1.05
CA TYR A 119 17.71 0.63 1.99
C TYR A 119 17.87 -0.23 3.23
N LYS A 120 18.58 -1.37 3.13
CA LYS A 120 18.70 -2.36 4.20
C LYS A 120 19.22 -1.80 5.54
N PRO A 121 20.25 -0.92 5.56
CA PRO A 121 20.73 -0.31 6.81
C PRO A 121 19.67 0.51 7.55
N TYR A 122 18.66 1.00 6.81
CA TYR A 122 17.61 1.88 7.33
C TYR A 122 16.30 1.13 7.61
N ALA A 123 16.29 -0.21 7.61
CA ALA A 123 15.06 -1.00 7.76
C ALA A 123 14.25 -0.67 9.03
N ASN A 124 14.94 -0.43 10.15
CA ASN A 124 14.29 0.00 11.39
C ASN A 124 13.72 1.42 11.27
N ASP A 125 14.50 2.34 10.70
CA ASP A 125 14.06 3.71 10.48
C ASP A 125 12.81 3.73 9.60
N VAL A 126 12.81 3.03 8.46
CA VAL A 126 11.64 2.91 7.56
C VAL A 126 10.40 2.40 8.29
N TYR A 127 10.52 1.41 9.18
CA TYR A 127 9.38 0.93 9.98
C TYR A 127 8.84 1.98 10.97
N HIS A 128 9.72 2.73 11.65
CA HIS A 128 9.28 3.81 12.53
C HIS A 128 8.56 4.91 11.76
N LEU A 129 9.02 5.21 10.55
CA LEU A 129 8.40 6.20 9.68
C LEU A 129 7.05 5.77 9.13
N TYR A 130 6.94 4.50 8.70
CA TYR A 130 5.66 3.88 8.39
C TYR A 130 4.64 4.14 9.51
N ARG A 131 5.00 3.78 10.74
CA ARG A 131 4.12 3.92 11.91
C ARG A 131 3.71 5.38 12.15
N ASN A 132 4.64 6.33 12.04
CA ASN A 132 4.36 7.76 12.26
C ASN A 132 3.52 8.38 11.14
N SER A 133 3.78 8.01 9.88
CA SER A 133 3.03 8.50 8.72
C SER A 133 1.56 8.06 8.72
N MET A 134 1.26 6.87 9.26
CA MET A 134 -0.10 6.31 9.29
C MET A 134 -1.01 6.95 10.35
N ILE A 135 -0.45 7.59 11.38
CA ILE A 135 -1.21 8.15 12.50
C ILE A 135 -1.24 9.68 12.53
N HIS A 136 -0.86 10.33 11.42
CA HIS A 136 -0.87 11.80 11.31
C HIS A 136 -0.11 12.53 12.42
N SER A 137 0.94 11.90 12.99
CA SER A 137 1.85 12.56 13.94
C SER A 137 2.88 13.38 13.18
N TRP A 138 2.39 14.35 12.40
CA TRP A 138 3.16 15.17 11.46
C TRP A 138 4.16 16.14 12.13
N ASN A 139 4.37 16.08 13.45
CA ASN A 139 5.27 16.99 14.18
C ASN A 139 6.60 16.33 14.63
N LEU A 140 6.92 15.12 14.15
CA LEU A 140 8.13 14.37 14.54
C LEU A 140 8.93 13.95 13.30
N PHE A 141 9.58 14.92 12.64
CA PHE A 141 10.31 14.72 11.38
C PHE A 141 11.73 14.17 11.56
N GLU A 142 11.82 12.90 11.93
CA GLU A 142 13.03 12.10 11.67
C GLU A 142 12.98 11.44 10.28
N ALA A 143 12.04 11.85 9.41
CA ALA A 143 12.16 11.62 7.97
C ALA A 143 11.42 12.58 7.05
N ALA A 144 11.85 12.54 5.78
CA ALA A 144 11.22 13.19 4.65
C ALA A 144 11.05 12.20 3.48
N ILE A 145 9.83 12.10 2.95
CA ILE A 145 9.57 11.43 1.67
C ILE A 145 9.39 12.51 0.61
N LEU A 146 10.33 12.58 -0.33
CA LEU A 146 10.35 13.59 -1.39
C LEU A 146 9.59 13.07 -2.62
N PRO A 147 9.01 13.94 -3.46
CA PRO A 147 8.18 13.49 -4.58
C PRO A 147 8.96 12.79 -5.71
N GLY A 148 10.29 12.87 -5.71
CA GLY A 148 11.13 12.46 -6.83
C GLY A 148 11.84 11.12 -6.65
N ILE A 149 13.07 11.10 -7.15
CA ILE A 149 13.98 9.94 -7.25
C ILE A 149 15.23 10.15 -6.38
N GLU A 150 15.08 10.84 -5.25
CA GLU A 150 16.20 11.10 -4.35
C GLU A 150 16.67 9.79 -3.69
N ASN A 151 17.98 9.65 -3.57
CA ASN A 151 18.58 8.51 -2.89
C ASN A 151 18.24 8.53 -1.41
N ILE A 152 18.15 7.33 -0.82
CA ILE A 152 18.01 7.20 0.63
C ILE A 152 19.27 7.70 1.33
N THR A 153 19.10 8.66 2.24
CA THR A 153 20.18 9.27 3.02
C THR A 153 19.69 9.55 4.42
N LYS A 154 20.57 9.52 5.43
CA LYS A 154 20.25 9.93 6.79
C LYS A 154 21.13 11.11 7.18
N THR A 155 20.52 12.27 7.39
CA THR A 155 21.24 13.51 7.71
C THR A 155 20.72 14.09 9.01
N LYS A 156 21.60 14.29 9.99
CA LYS A 156 21.28 14.86 11.31
C LYS A 156 20.11 14.14 12.03
N GLY A 157 20.03 12.83 11.87
CA GLY A 157 18.95 12.00 12.45
C GLY A 157 17.74 11.82 11.53
N THR A 158 17.56 12.66 10.51
CA THR A 158 16.43 12.59 9.58
C THR A 158 16.75 11.69 8.38
N LEU A 159 15.95 10.64 8.17
CA LEU A 159 16.00 9.80 6.97
C LEU A 159 15.25 10.46 5.80
N CYS A 160 15.89 10.64 4.66
CA CYS A 160 15.28 11.25 3.48
C CYS A 160 15.39 10.32 2.29
N PHE A 161 14.31 10.16 1.51
CA PHE A 161 14.34 9.40 0.26
C PHE A 161 13.22 9.85 -0.69
N GLY A 162 13.43 9.62 -1.99
CA GLY A 162 12.43 9.87 -3.03
C GLY A 162 11.34 8.79 -3.03
N LEU A 163 10.10 9.24 -3.19
CA LEU A 163 8.90 8.43 -3.27
C LEU A 163 8.95 7.43 -4.43
N LEU A 164 9.46 7.85 -5.58
CA LEU A 164 9.58 7.01 -6.77
C LEU A 164 10.67 5.94 -6.60
N ASN A 165 11.81 6.29 -6.00
CA ASN A 165 12.85 5.31 -5.69
C ASN A 165 12.36 4.30 -4.65
N PHE A 166 11.63 4.76 -3.64
CA PHE A 166 11.06 3.86 -2.63
C PHE A 166 10.01 2.91 -3.22
N PHE A 167 9.19 3.38 -4.16
CA PHE A 167 8.29 2.51 -4.91
C PHE A 167 9.06 1.45 -5.70
N GLY A 168 10.10 1.84 -6.46
CA GLY A 168 10.95 0.89 -7.18
C GLY A 168 11.69 -0.10 -6.27
N ALA A 169 12.07 0.34 -5.07
CA ALA A 169 12.66 -0.52 -4.03
C ALA A 169 11.65 -1.55 -3.51
N LEU A 170 10.39 -1.15 -3.32
CA LEU A 170 9.31 -2.07 -2.96
C LEU A 170 9.07 -3.09 -4.08
N GLU A 171 8.96 -2.65 -5.35
CA GLU A 171 8.82 -3.56 -6.50
C GLU A 171 9.94 -4.61 -6.55
N SER A 172 11.19 -4.14 -6.39
CA SER A 172 12.36 -5.02 -6.36
C SER A 172 12.31 -5.98 -5.16
N GLY A 173 11.89 -5.50 -3.99
CA GLY A 173 11.75 -6.32 -2.79
C GLY A 173 10.66 -7.39 -2.92
N VAL A 174 9.57 -7.08 -3.61
CA VAL A 174 8.51 -8.07 -3.89
C VAL A 174 9.02 -9.17 -4.81
N GLU A 175 9.75 -8.84 -5.87
CA GLU A 175 10.33 -9.86 -6.76
C GLU A 175 11.41 -10.71 -6.06
N ASP A 176 12.26 -10.12 -5.23
CA ASP A 176 13.22 -10.89 -4.41
C ASP A 176 12.50 -11.81 -3.41
N PHE A 177 11.45 -11.32 -2.76
CA PHE A 177 10.62 -12.12 -1.87
C PHE A 177 10.01 -13.32 -2.60
N LEU A 178 9.39 -13.10 -3.76
CA LEU A 178 8.78 -14.16 -4.57
C LEU A 178 9.83 -15.17 -5.07
N LYS A 179 11.03 -14.70 -5.42
CA LYS A 179 12.15 -15.57 -5.81
C LYS A 179 12.60 -16.45 -4.64
N LYS A 180 12.82 -15.86 -3.46
CA LYS A 180 13.23 -16.59 -2.25
C LYS A 180 12.13 -17.52 -1.73
N LEU A 181 10.87 -17.20 -1.95
CA LEU A 181 9.74 -18.05 -1.58
C LEU A 181 9.83 -19.46 -2.19
N ALA A 182 10.49 -19.61 -3.34
CA ALA A 182 10.70 -20.93 -3.96
C ALA A 182 11.54 -21.89 -3.11
N THR A 183 12.42 -21.38 -2.25
CA THR A 183 13.41 -22.20 -1.51
C THR A 183 13.40 -21.98 0.00
N ALA A 184 12.98 -20.81 0.48
CA ALA A 184 13.02 -20.47 1.90
C ALA A 184 11.82 -21.05 2.66
N THR A 185 12.03 -22.16 3.37
CA THR A 185 11.00 -22.91 4.11
C THR A 185 10.20 -22.05 5.10
N HIS A 186 10.86 -21.14 5.82
CA HIS A 186 10.19 -20.24 6.76
C HIS A 186 9.24 -19.25 6.05
N LEU A 187 9.64 -18.72 4.88
CA LEU A 187 8.78 -17.85 4.07
C LEU A 187 7.61 -18.64 3.49
N GLN A 188 7.84 -19.88 3.04
CA GLN A 188 6.78 -20.75 2.50
C GLN A 188 5.69 -21.00 3.54
N ALA A 189 6.07 -21.39 4.76
CA ALA A 189 5.13 -21.66 5.83
C ALA A 189 4.31 -20.41 6.21
N ASN A 190 4.96 -19.25 6.36
CA ASN A 190 4.27 -18.00 6.69
C ASN A 190 3.30 -17.56 5.58
N THR A 191 3.76 -17.61 4.34
CA THR A 191 2.99 -17.15 3.17
C THR A 191 1.75 -18.00 2.95
N LEU A 192 1.89 -19.32 3.01
CA LEU A 192 0.75 -20.24 2.89
C LEU A 192 -0.27 -20.02 4.00
N ASN A 193 0.19 -19.84 5.24
CA ASN A 193 -0.69 -19.60 6.38
C ASN A 193 -1.45 -18.28 6.24
N ARG A 194 -0.76 -17.21 5.84
CA ARG A 194 -1.39 -15.89 5.62
C ARG A 194 -2.43 -15.96 4.50
N TYR A 195 -2.06 -16.54 3.36
CA TYR A 195 -2.96 -16.71 2.22
C TYR A 195 -4.23 -17.52 2.59
N LYS A 196 -4.06 -18.66 3.29
CA LYS A 196 -5.18 -19.48 3.78
C LYS A 196 -6.09 -18.70 4.72
N ALA A 197 -5.51 -17.94 5.66
CA ALA A 197 -6.28 -17.13 6.60
C ALA A 197 -7.12 -16.07 5.88
N LEU A 198 -6.51 -15.30 4.97
CA LEU A 198 -7.20 -14.25 4.22
C LEU A 198 -8.35 -14.79 3.37
N ARG A 199 -8.09 -15.88 2.63
CA ARG A 199 -9.12 -16.54 1.80
C ARG A 199 -10.27 -17.10 2.64
N LYS A 200 -9.99 -17.67 3.81
CA LYS A 200 -11.03 -18.21 4.71
C LYS A 200 -11.95 -17.12 5.26
N THR A 201 -11.42 -15.92 5.50
CA THR A 201 -12.19 -14.81 6.07
C THR A 201 -12.94 -13.97 5.05
N ALA A 202 -12.57 -14.04 3.76
CA ALA A 202 -13.25 -13.31 2.71
C ALA A 202 -14.60 -13.95 2.37
N ARG A 203 -15.67 -13.15 2.45
CA ARG A 203 -17.02 -13.55 2.04
C ARG A 203 -17.18 -13.27 0.53
N PRO A 204 -17.96 -14.09 -0.20
CA PRO A 204 -18.36 -13.81 -1.57
C PRO A 204 -19.14 -12.50 -1.70
#